data_AF-A0AAN0RW95-F1
#
_entry.id   AF-A0AAN0RW95-F1
#
_cell.length_a   1.000
_cell.length_b   1.000
_cell.length_c   1.000
_cell.angle_alpha   90.00
_cell.angle_beta   90.00
_cell.angle_gamma   90.00
#
_symmetry.space_group_name_H-M   'P 1'
#
loop_
_entity.id
_entity.type
_entity.pdbx_description
1 polymer ?
#
loop_
_entity_poly.entity_id
_entity_poly.type
_entity_poly.pdbx_seq_one_letter_code
_entity_poly.pdbx_strand_id
1 'polypeptide(L)'
;MSDSESEVARQMQICNACRYCEGFCAVFPAMTRRLEFGKADVHYLANLCHNCGACYHACQYAPPHEFAVNVPKAMAQVRLETYTEYAFPRAFGALYKRNGLTLSVALAAGLALFLLLGTALRGGLSAEVPSGSFYAIFPHNLLATMFGAVFLFAILALGVGVTRFWRDAAAGTASASAPAVREAAQHALTLKYLDGGHGDGCNEASDAFTLARRRFHHLTFYGFMLCFAATAVATLYHYLFGREAPYPFVSAPVLLGTAGGIGLIVGPAGLLWLNLTRNPERGDPRQRPMDRGFIALLLLTSASGLALLALRATAAMPSLLAVHLGIVMALFAALPYGKFAHGVFRSAALLKSSIDKRQRNSLNLGSD
;
A
#
# COMPACT_ATOMS: atom_id res chain seq x y z
N MET A 1 -7.39 12.52 -22.70
CA MET A 1 -6.63 11.45 -22.05
C MET A 1 -5.15 11.80 -22.07
N SER A 2 -4.37 11.40 -21.07
CA SER A 2 -2.89 11.51 -21.10
C SER A 2 -2.29 10.51 -22.10
N ASP A 3 -1.00 10.66 -22.44
CA ASP A 3 -0.31 9.67 -23.29
C ASP A 3 -0.31 8.26 -22.67
N SER A 4 -0.16 8.17 -21.34
CA SER A 4 -0.19 6.89 -20.63
C SER A 4 -1.58 6.27 -20.62
N GLU A 5 -2.63 7.10 -20.48
CA GLU A 5 -4.02 6.65 -20.58
C GLU A 5 -4.34 6.14 -22.01
N SER A 6 -3.92 6.89 -23.04
CA SER A 6 -4.11 6.50 -24.44
C SER A 6 -3.35 5.23 -24.80
N GLU A 7 -2.14 5.04 -24.25
CA GLU A 7 -1.36 3.82 -24.49
C GLU A 7 -1.98 2.57 -23.86
N VAL A 8 -2.52 2.68 -22.64
CA VAL A 8 -3.27 1.56 -22.06
C VAL A 8 -4.53 1.29 -22.87
N ALA A 9 -5.27 2.31 -23.30
CA ALA A 9 -6.46 2.13 -24.13
C ALA A 9 -6.14 1.40 -25.45
N ARG A 10 -5.07 1.80 -26.14
CA ARG A 10 -4.56 1.12 -27.35
C ARG A 10 -4.24 -0.35 -27.08
N GLN A 11 -3.47 -0.63 -26.03
CA GLN A 11 -3.10 -2.01 -25.69
C GLN A 11 -4.32 -2.84 -25.29
N MET A 12 -5.29 -2.28 -24.55
CA MET A 12 -6.51 -2.99 -24.20
C MET A 12 -7.38 -3.29 -25.41
N GLN A 13 -7.40 -2.42 -26.44
CA GLN A 13 -8.06 -2.72 -27.71
C GLN A 13 -7.43 -3.94 -28.41
N ILE A 14 -6.09 -3.98 -28.48
CA ILE A 14 -5.35 -5.12 -29.06
C ILE A 14 -5.60 -6.40 -28.23
N CYS A 15 -5.53 -6.30 -26.90
CA CYS A 15 -5.79 -7.43 -26.00
C CYS A 15 -7.23 -7.94 -26.10
N ASN A 16 -8.22 -7.07 -26.33
CA ASN A 16 -9.62 -7.47 -26.47
C ASN A 16 -9.88 -8.23 -27.78
N ALA A 17 -9.13 -7.90 -28.84
CA ALA A 17 -9.17 -8.64 -30.10
C ALA A 17 -8.44 -9.99 -29.99
N CYS A 18 -7.26 -10.02 -29.36
CA CYS A 18 -6.41 -11.20 -29.28
C CYS A 18 -6.88 -12.24 -28.25
N ARG A 19 -7.34 -11.80 -27.07
CA ARG A 19 -7.85 -12.61 -25.93
C ARG A 19 -6.96 -13.75 -25.40
N TYR A 20 -5.74 -13.91 -25.90
CA TYR A 20 -4.82 -14.99 -25.48
C TYR A 20 -4.54 -15.03 -23.97
N CYS A 21 -4.49 -13.85 -23.33
CA CYS A 21 -4.18 -13.73 -21.89
C CYS A 21 -5.41 -13.81 -20.96
N GLU A 22 -6.60 -14.16 -21.45
CA GLU A 22 -7.86 -14.05 -20.68
C GLU A 22 -7.83 -14.79 -19.33
N GLY A 23 -7.18 -15.94 -19.26
CA GLY A 23 -7.06 -16.75 -18.05
C GLY A 23 -6.06 -16.25 -16.99
N PHE A 24 -5.28 -15.20 -17.27
CA PHE A 24 -4.09 -14.89 -16.46
C PHE A 24 -4.43 -14.10 -15.19
N CYS A 25 -5.36 -13.14 -15.25
CA CYS A 25 -5.72 -12.34 -14.07
C CYS A 25 -7.06 -11.61 -14.24
N ALA A 26 -7.54 -10.96 -13.18
CA ALA A 26 -8.80 -10.22 -13.14
C ALA A 26 -8.98 -9.15 -14.24
N VAL A 27 -7.88 -8.61 -14.77
CA VAL A 27 -7.90 -7.50 -15.73
C VAL A 27 -8.58 -7.93 -17.02
N PHE A 28 -8.27 -9.12 -17.54
CA PHE A 28 -8.73 -9.53 -18.86
C PHE A 28 -10.24 -9.82 -18.88
N PRO A 29 -10.83 -10.60 -17.95
CA PRO A 29 -12.28 -10.74 -17.87
C PRO A 29 -13.02 -9.42 -17.62
N ALA A 30 -12.39 -8.45 -16.94
CA ALA A 30 -12.97 -7.12 -16.79
C ALA A 30 -12.88 -6.32 -18.10
N MET A 31 -11.78 -6.44 -18.83
CA MET A 31 -11.51 -5.75 -20.09
C MET A 31 -12.41 -6.26 -21.22
N THR A 32 -12.68 -7.57 -21.33
CA THR A 32 -13.54 -8.15 -22.38
C THR A 32 -15.02 -7.73 -22.29
N ARG A 33 -15.42 -7.13 -21.17
CA ARG A 33 -16.76 -6.53 -20.96
C ARG A 33 -16.89 -5.10 -21.49
N ARG A 34 -15.89 -4.62 -22.23
CA ARG A 34 -15.81 -3.26 -22.77
C ARG A 34 -15.48 -3.31 -24.26
N LEU A 35 -16.01 -2.35 -25.02
CA LEU A 35 -15.64 -2.14 -26.43
C LEU A 35 -14.70 -0.95 -26.59
N GLU A 36 -14.84 0.06 -25.72
CA GLU A 36 -14.03 1.25 -25.68
C GLU A 36 -13.35 1.38 -24.30
N PHE A 37 -12.20 2.04 -24.27
CA PHE A 37 -11.38 2.19 -23.07
C PHE A 37 -11.18 3.66 -22.75
N GLY A 38 -12.27 4.32 -22.33
CA GLY A 38 -12.23 5.71 -21.87
C GLY A 38 -11.48 5.84 -20.54
N LYS A 39 -11.12 7.08 -20.17
CA LYS A 39 -10.31 7.40 -18.99
C LYS A 39 -10.66 6.59 -17.73
N ALA A 40 -11.94 6.56 -17.35
CA ALA A 40 -12.41 5.86 -16.17
C ALA A 40 -12.10 4.34 -16.20
N ASP A 41 -12.28 3.70 -17.35
CA ASP A 41 -11.96 2.28 -17.54
C ASP A 41 -10.46 2.03 -17.45
N VAL A 42 -9.64 2.93 -18.00
CA VAL A 42 -8.19 2.81 -17.94
C VAL A 42 -7.69 2.85 -16.50
N HIS A 43 -8.17 3.81 -15.70
CA HIS A 43 -7.83 3.89 -14.28
C HIS A 43 -8.35 2.70 -13.48
N TYR A 44 -9.57 2.23 -13.78
CA TYR A 44 -10.13 1.02 -13.17
C TYR A 44 -9.25 -0.21 -13.43
N LEU A 45 -8.93 -0.50 -14.70
CA LEU A 45 -8.12 -1.65 -15.09
C LEU A 45 -6.69 -1.55 -14.55
N ALA A 46 -6.11 -0.34 -14.52
CA ALA A 46 -4.79 -0.11 -13.95
C ALA A 46 -4.72 -0.48 -12.46
N ASN A 47 -5.77 -0.20 -11.69
CA ASN A 47 -5.85 -0.53 -10.25
C ASN A 47 -6.31 -1.96 -9.98
N LEU A 48 -7.02 -2.59 -10.91
CA LEU A 48 -7.29 -4.03 -10.90
C LEU A 48 -6.03 -4.85 -11.22
N CYS A 49 -5.11 -4.30 -12.00
CA CYS A 49 -3.83 -4.91 -12.34
C CYS A 49 -2.90 -5.01 -11.12
N HIS A 50 -2.40 -6.22 -10.86
CA HIS A 50 -1.47 -6.53 -9.76
C HIS A 50 0.00 -6.45 -10.16
N ASN A 51 0.29 -6.04 -11.41
CA ASN A 51 1.63 -5.97 -11.97
C ASN A 51 2.37 -7.32 -11.90
N CYS A 52 1.64 -8.40 -12.13
CA CYS A 52 2.14 -9.79 -12.10
C CYS A 52 3.13 -10.06 -13.24
N GLY A 53 2.83 -9.52 -14.43
CA GLY A 53 3.69 -9.58 -15.62
C GLY A 53 3.68 -10.92 -16.37
N ALA A 54 2.88 -11.90 -15.95
CA ALA A 54 2.66 -13.13 -16.72
C ALA A 54 2.16 -12.83 -18.15
N CYS A 55 1.26 -11.85 -18.30
CA CYS A 55 0.79 -11.42 -19.61
C CYS A 55 1.88 -10.81 -20.49
N TYR A 56 3.00 -10.33 -19.94
CA TYR A 56 4.12 -9.84 -20.75
C TYR A 56 4.91 -11.00 -21.35
N HIS A 57 5.25 -11.99 -20.53
CA HIS A 57 6.02 -13.16 -20.96
C HIS A 57 5.27 -14.03 -21.97
N ALA A 58 3.94 -14.10 -21.87
CA ALA A 58 3.12 -14.89 -22.78
C ALA A 58 2.66 -14.13 -24.04
N CYS A 59 2.89 -12.83 -24.14
CA CYS A 59 2.33 -12.03 -25.23
C CYS A 59 3.14 -12.19 -26.52
N GLN A 60 2.48 -12.67 -27.58
CA GLN A 60 3.03 -12.74 -28.93
C GLN A 60 3.36 -11.37 -29.54
N TYR A 61 2.75 -10.31 -29.00
CA TYR A 61 2.92 -8.93 -29.44
C TYR A 61 3.76 -8.09 -28.47
N ALA A 62 4.42 -8.73 -27.49
CA ALA A 62 5.41 -8.04 -26.65
C ALA A 62 6.58 -7.52 -27.50
N PRO A 63 7.30 -6.48 -27.06
CA PRO A 63 8.54 -6.06 -27.72
C PRO A 63 9.48 -7.25 -27.97
N PRO A 64 10.14 -7.32 -29.14
CA PRO A 64 10.29 -6.26 -30.14
C PRO A 64 9.20 -6.22 -31.24
N HIS A 65 8.07 -6.92 -31.10
CA HIS A 65 6.98 -6.85 -32.07
C HIS A 65 6.50 -5.41 -32.30
N GLU A 66 6.07 -5.07 -33.52
CA GLU A 66 5.69 -3.69 -33.92
C GLU A 66 4.60 -3.06 -33.04
N PHE A 67 3.64 -3.86 -32.56
CA PHE A 67 2.59 -3.42 -31.63
C PHE A 67 3.11 -3.08 -30.23
N ALA A 68 4.31 -3.57 -29.87
CA ALA A 68 5.02 -3.28 -28.62
C ALA A 68 4.15 -3.37 -27.35
N VAL A 69 3.31 -4.41 -27.24
CA VAL A 69 2.34 -4.56 -26.15
C VAL A 69 3.07 -4.83 -24.83
N ASN A 70 2.98 -3.89 -23.90
CA ASN A 70 3.57 -4.01 -22.56
C ASN A 70 2.58 -3.55 -21.48
N VAL A 71 1.60 -4.41 -21.24
CA VAL A 71 0.51 -4.18 -20.27
C VAL A 71 1.02 -3.84 -18.86
N PRO A 72 1.99 -4.56 -18.25
CA PRO A 72 2.40 -4.23 -16.88
C PRO A 72 3.02 -2.84 -16.78
N LYS A 73 3.85 -2.43 -17.75
CA LYS A 73 4.45 -1.10 -17.79
C LYS A 73 3.39 -0.01 -18.00
N ALA A 74 2.55 -0.14 -19.02
CA ALA A 74 1.51 0.86 -19.32
C ALA A 74 0.55 1.03 -18.13
N MET A 75 0.09 -0.07 -17.53
CA MET A 75 -0.76 -0.03 -16.33
C MET A 75 -0.04 0.57 -15.11
N ALA A 76 1.29 0.42 -15.00
CA ALA A 76 2.05 1.08 -13.95
C ALA A 76 2.03 2.61 -14.14
N GLN A 77 2.21 3.10 -15.36
CA GLN A 77 2.19 4.53 -15.62
C GLN A 77 0.85 5.17 -15.22
N VAL A 78 -0.27 4.57 -15.65
CA VAL A 78 -1.62 5.04 -15.29
C VAL A 78 -1.93 4.88 -13.78
N ARG A 79 -1.41 3.85 -13.10
CA ARG A 79 -1.55 3.74 -11.63
C ARG A 79 -0.92 4.92 -10.91
N LEU A 80 0.26 5.36 -11.34
CA LEU A 80 0.92 6.53 -10.74
C LEU A 80 0.09 7.79 -10.97
N GLU A 81 -0.49 7.96 -12.16
CA GLU A 81 -1.41 9.06 -12.45
C GLU A 81 -2.66 9.01 -11.56
N THR A 82 -3.26 7.82 -11.40
CA THR A 82 -4.39 7.59 -10.50
C THR A 82 -4.11 8.11 -9.09
N TYR A 83 -3.01 7.67 -8.47
CA TYR A 83 -2.72 8.03 -7.08
C TYR A 83 -2.52 9.53 -6.90
N THR A 84 -2.05 10.21 -7.95
CA THR A 84 -1.80 11.66 -7.92
C THR A 84 -3.05 12.48 -8.21
N GLU A 85 -3.90 12.02 -9.12
CA GLU A 85 -5.12 12.73 -9.52
C GLU A 85 -6.20 12.68 -8.44
N TYR A 86 -6.34 11.51 -7.81
CA TYR A 86 -7.31 11.28 -6.74
C TYR A 86 -6.76 11.61 -5.35
N ALA A 87 -5.49 12.02 -5.21
CA ALA A 87 -4.95 12.48 -3.94
C ALA A 87 -5.72 13.70 -3.40
N PHE A 88 -5.91 13.73 -2.08
CA PHE A 88 -6.49 14.88 -1.38
C PHE A 88 -5.60 15.28 -0.19
N PRO A 89 -5.18 16.55 -0.10
CA PRO A 89 -5.21 17.57 -1.14
C PRO A 89 -4.31 17.22 -2.34
N ARG A 90 -4.69 17.64 -3.55
CA ARG A 90 -3.96 17.31 -4.79
C ARG A 90 -2.50 17.79 -4.77
N ALA A 91 -2.23 18.93 -4.15
CA ALA A 91 -0.88 19.49 -4.06
C ALA A 91 0.11 18.54 -3.37
N PHE A 92 -0.33 17.80 -2.35
CA PHE A 92 0.53 16.88 -1.60
C PHE A 92 0.82 15.61 -2.41
N GLY A 93 -0.16 15.10 -3.16
CA GLY A 93 0.06 14.01 -4.12
C GLY A 93 1.08 14.38 -5.20
N ALA A 94 1.03 15.61 -5.73
CA ALA A 94 1.98 16.09 -6.73
C ALA A 94 3.41 16.20 -6.18
N LEU A 95 3.58 16.65 -4.92
CA LEU A 95 4.87 16.71 -4.25
C LEU A 95 5.46 15.31 -4.04
N TYR A 96 4.65 14.38 -3.54
CA TYR A 96 5.07 13.01 -3.27
C TYR A 96 5.44 12.24 -4.56
N LYS A 97 4.74 12.51 -5.67
CA LYS A 97 5.03 11.94 -7.00
C LYS A 97 6.48 12.13 -7.42
N ARG A 98 7.04 13.32 -7.17
CA ARG A 98 8.39 13.70 -7.65
C ARG A 98 9.49 13.28 -6.69
N ASN A 99 9.24 13.35 -5.39
CA ASN A 99 10.29 13.27 -4.37
C ASN A 99 9.99 12.26 -3.22
N GLY A 100 9.13 11.26 -3.45
CA GLY A 100 8.59 10.40 -2.38
C GLY A 100 9.61 9.79 -1.40
N LEU A 101 10.80 9.38 -1.87
CA LEU A 101 11.87 8.89 -0.99
C LEU A 101 12.49 10.03 -0.16
N THR A 102 12.94 11.10 -0.83
CA THR A 102 13.55 12.26 -0.18
C THR A 102 12.60 12.90 0.83
N LEU A 103 11.32 13.07 0.46
CA LEU A 103 10.29 13.62 1.33
C LEU A 103 10.06 12.74 2.56
N SER A 104 9.94 11.42 2.36
CA SER A 104 9.75 10.47 3.46
C SER A 104 10.92 10.47 4.44
N VAL A 105 12.17 10.44 3.95
CA VAL A 105 13.37 10.47 4.79
C VAL A 105 13.54 11.82 5.48
N ALA A 106 13.37 12.92 4.76
CA ALA A 106 13.48 14.28 5.32
C ALA A 106 12.40 14.54 6.39
N LEU A 107 11.16 14.09 6.17
CA LEU A 107 10.08 14.22 7.13
C LEU A 107 10.37 13.39 8.39
N ALA A 108 10.80 12.13 8.24
CA ALA A 108 11.17 11.28 9.36
C ALA A 108 12.35 11.84 10.16
N ALA A 109 13.42 12.24 9.48
CA ALA A 109 14.60 12.82 10.12
C ALA A 109 14.29 14.17 10.79
N GLY A 110 13.53 15.05 10.12
CA GLY A 110 13.14 16.35 10.65
C GLY A 110 12.25 16.24 11.89
N LEU A 111 11.24 15.36 11.87
CA LEU A 111 10.38 15.12 13.02
C LEU A 111 11.12 14.44 14.17
N ALA A 112 11.99 13.47 13.87
CA ALA A 112 12.84 12.84 14.89
C ALA A 112 13.79 13.87 15.53
N LEU A 113 14.45 14.70 14.73
CA LEU A 113 15.33 15.76 15.20
C LEU A 113 14.56 16.78 16.05
N PHE A 114 13.39 17.22 15.61
CA PHE A 114 12.55 18.14 16.35
C PHE A 114 12.18 17.58 17.74
N LEU A 115 11.75 16.32 17.79
CA LEU A 115 11.42 15.65 19.07
C LEU A 115 12.67 15.47 19.95
N LEU A 116 13.82 15.12 19.38
CA LEU A 116 15.09 15.03 20.10
C LEU A 116 15.54 16.37 20.68
N LEU A 117 15.46 17.46 19.92
CA LEU A 117 15.80 18.78 20.42
C LEU A 117 14.84 19.22 21.52
N GLY A 118 13.54 18.93 21.37
CA GLY A 118 12.54 19.20 22.39
C GLY A 118 12.80 18.45 23.70
N THR A 119 13.21 17.18 23.63
CA THR A 119 13.59 16.41 24.84
C THR A 119 14.92 16.87 25.42
N ALA A 120 15.89 17.26 24.58
CA ALA A 120 17.18 17.81 25.00
C ALA A 120 17.04 19.11 25.82
N LEU A 121 16.19 20.03 25.36
CA LEU A 121 15.91 21.29 26.05
C LEU A 121 15.26 21.09 27.42
N ARG A 122 14.67 19.92 27.68
CA ARG A 122 14.12 19.52 28.98
C ARG A 122 15.07 18.66 29.82
N GLY A 123 16.32 18.47 29.37
CA GLY A 123 17.34 17.66 30.04
C GLY A 123 17.12 16.15 29.93
N GLY A 124 16.25 15.68 29.03
CA GLY A 124 15.71 14.31 29.06
C GLY A 124 16.37 13.29 28.13
N LEU A 125 17.39 13.62 27.35
CA LEU A 125 17.93 12.72 26.30
C LEU A 125 18.50 11.40 26.82
N SER A 126 19.04 11.41 28.04
CA SER A 126 19.66 10.24 28.70
C SER A 126 19.24 10.12 30.17
N ALA A 127 18.16 10.81 30.56
CA ALA A 127 17.65 10.70 31.91
C ALA A 127 17.13 9.28 32.15
N GLU A 128 17.54 8.67 33.26
CA GLU A 128 16.86 7.46 33.74
C GLU A 128 15.42 7.82 34.05
N VAL A 129 14.48 7.15 33.39
CA VAL A 129 13.05 7.37 33.58
C VAL A 129 12.59 6.37 34.64
N PRO A 130 12.29 6.83 35.87
CA PRO A 130 11.79 5.95 36.91
C PRO A 130 10.53 5.24 36.40
N SER A 131 10.42 3.94 36.67
CA SER A 131 9.34 3.05 36.21
C SER A 131 9.29 2.71 34.71
N GLY A 132 10.19 3.23 33.87
CA GLY A 132 10.19 2.95 32.42
C GLY A 132 8.93 3.44 31.69
N SER A 133 8.14 4.32 32.33
CA SER A 133 6.94 4.89 31.72
C SER A 133 7.32 5.97 30.73
N PHE A 134 7.17 5.65 29.44
CA PHE A 134 7.42 6.63 28.38
C PHE A 134 6.48 7.85 28.44
N TYR A 135 5.36 7.76 29.17
CA TYR A 135 4.47 8.90 29.41
C TYR A 135 5.10 9.99 30.28
N ALA A 136 6.16 9.68 31.03
CA ALA A 136 6.96 10.69 31.73
C ALA A 136 7.70 11.62 30.76
N ILE A 137 7.99 11.16 29.54
CA ILE A 137 8.69 11.92 28.51
C ILE A 137 7.69 12.63 27.60
N PHE A 138 6.74 11.86 27.06
CA PHE A 138 5.67 12.36 26.21
C PHE A 138 4.31 12.03 26.82
N PRO A 139 3.62 13.02 27.43
CA PRO A 139 2.34 12.79 28.09
C PRO A 139 1.31 12.14 27.16
N HIS A 140 0.47 11.26 27.70
CA HIS A 140 -0.50 10.49 26.91
C HIS A 140 -1.36 11.38 26.00
N ASN A 141 -1.95 12.44 26.55
CA ASN A 141 -2.84 13.34 25.80
C ASN A 141 -2.12 14.05 24.64
N LEU A 142 -0.82 14.34 24.79
CA LEU A 142 -0.02 14.92 23.71
C LEU A 142 0.12 13.93 22.56
N LEU A 143 0.50 12.67 22.87
CA LEU A 143 0.62 11.61 21.88
C LEU A 143 -0.73 11.32 21.19
N ALA A 144 -1.79 11.14 21.97
CA ALA A 144 -3.13 10.87 21.46
C ALA A 144 -3.61 11.98 20.52
N THR A 145 -3.40 13.25 20.89
CA THR A 145 -3.81 14.40 20.06
C THR A 145 -3.00 14.48 18.77
N MET A 146 -1.66 14.43 18.85
CA MET A 146 -0.79 14.59 17.68
C MET A 146 -0.98 13.45 16.67
N PHE A 147 -0.89 12.19 17.12
CA PHE A 147 -1.01 11.04 16.23
C PHE A 147 -2.46 10.83 15.79
N GLY A 148 -3.44 11.08 16.68
CA GLY A 148 -4.86 11.02 16.34
C GLY A 148 -5.22 12.02 15.24
N ALA A 149 -4.74 13.26 15.31
CA ALA A 149 -5.00 14.27 14.28
C ALA A 149 -4.44 13.86 12.91
N VAL A 150 -3.18 13.40 12.84
CA VAL A 150 -2.56 12.98 11.57
C VAL A 150 -3.22 11.71 11.03
N PHE A 151 -3.59 10.77 11.90
CA PHE A 151 -4.30 9.55 11.51
C PHE A 151 -5.70 9.84 10.94
N LEU A 152 -6.48 10.70 11.61
CA LEU A 152 -7.80 11.13 11.13
C LEU A 152 -7.70 11.87 9.79
N PHE A 153 -6.69 12.73 9.63
CA PHE A 153 -6.41 13.38 8.36
C PHE A 153 -6.08 12.36 7.25
N ALA A 154 -5.24 11.36 7.54
CA ALA A 154 -4.90 10.31 6.58
C ALA A 154 -6.14 9.50 6.15
N ILE A 155 -7.03 9.16 7.08
CA ILE A 155 -8.31 8.50 6.78
C ILE A 155 -9.18 9.40 5.89
N LEU A 156 -9.34 10.67 6.24
CA LEU A 156 -10.12 11.63 5.46
C LEU A 156 -9.57 11.75 4.03
N ALA A 157 -8.25 11.90 3.89
CA ALA A 157 -7.58 12.02 2.60
C ALA A 157 -7.78 10.78 1.72
N LEU A 158 -7.58 9.59 2.27
CA LEU A 158 -7.82 8.32 1.56
C LEU A 158 -9.31 8.16 1.22
N GLY A 159 -10.20 8.51 2.14
CA GLY A 159 -11.65 8.46 1.97
C GLY A 159 -12.12 9.34 0.82
N VAL A 160 -11.73 10.62 0.81
CA VAL A 160 -12.04 11.54 -0.29
C VAL A 160 -11.49 11.02 -1.61
N GLY A 161 -10.26 10.53 -1.62
CA GLY A 161 -9.63 10.01 -2.83
C GLY A 161 -10.34 8.80 -3.41
N VAL A 162 -10.64 7.78 -2.59
CA VAL A 162 -11.34 6.57 -3.05
C VAL A 162 -12.78 6.87 -3.43
N THR A 163 -13.48 7.78 -2.74
CA THR A 163 -14.85 8.17 -3.12
C THR A 163 -14.87 8.83 -4.48
N ARG A 164 -13.90 9.71 -4.79
CA ARG A 164 -13.78 10.32 -6.13
C ARG A 164 -13.48 9.26 -7.20
N PHE A 165 -12.50 8.40 -6.95
CA PHE A 165 -12.16 7.30 -7.84
C PHE A 165 -13.36 6.38 -8.09
N TRP A 166 -14.12 6.04 -7.04
CA TRP A 166 -15.31 5.20 -7.16
C TRP A 166 -16.40 5.86 -7.99
N ARG A 167 -16.67 7.16 -7.80
CA ARG A 167 -17.70 7.88 -8.58
C ARG A 167 -17.38 7.88 -10.07
N ASP A 168 -16.11 8.03 -10.44
CA ASP A 168 -15.68 8.05 -11.84
C ASP A 168 -15.61 6.62 -12.42
N ALA A 169 -14.98 5.68 -11.71
CA ALA A 169 -14.78 4.32 -12.17
C ALA A 169 -16.07 3.48 -12.17
N ALA A 170 -16.98 3.71 -11.22
CA ALA A 170 -18.18 2.90 -11.00
C ALA A 170 -19.45 3.53 -11.58
N ALA A 171 -19.34 4.57 -12.40
CA ALA A 171 -20.46 5.17 -13.12
C ALA A 171 -21.21 4.08 -13.92
N GLY A 172 -22.53 3.98 -13.72
CA GLY A 172 -23.37 2.98 -14.38
C GLY A 172 -23.26 1.55 -13.82
N THR A 173 -22.48 1.30 -12.76
CA THR A 173 -22.46 0.00 -12.08
C THR A 173 -23.63 -0.15 -11.12
N ALA A 174 -24.11 -1.38 -10.92
CA ALA A 174 -25.17 -1.66 -9.96
C ALA A 174 -24.66 -1.50 -8.52
N SER A 175 -25.61 -1.37 -7.58
CA SER A 175 -25.30 -1.32 -6.16
C SER A 175 -24.56 -2.58 -5.71
N ALA A 176 -23.62 -2.41 -4.78
CA ALA A 176 -22.84 -3.50 -4.22
C ALA A 176 -23.75 -4.48 -3.45
N SER A 177 -23.74 -5.75 -3.85
CA SER A 177 -24.42 -6.83 -3.12
C SER A 177 -23.49 -7.45 -2.07
N ALA A 178 -24.05 -8.02 -1.00
CA ALA A 178 -23.26 -8.67 0.05
C ALA A 178 -22.29 -9.77 -0.49
N PRO A 179 -22.68 -10.60 -1.48
CA PRO A 179 -21.76 -11.55 -2.10
C PRO A 179 -20.60 -10.88 -2.85
N ALA A 180 -20.82 -9.75 -3.51
CA ALA A 180 -19.77 -9.01 -4.21
C ALA A 180 -18.77 -8.40 -3.24
N VAL A 181 -19.25 -7.83 -2.12
CA VAL A 181 -18.41 -7.29 -1.05
C VAL A 181 -17.56 -8.41 -0.43
N ARG A 182 -18.17 -9.57 -0.13
CA ARG A 182 -17.46 -10.73 0.44
C ARG A 182 -16.35 -11.23 -0.50
N GLU A 183 -16.65 -11.40 -1.78
CA GLU A 183 -15.66 -11.85 -2.77
C GLU A 183 -14.50 -10.85 -2.89
N ALA A 184 -14.79 -9.55 -2.99
CA ALA A 184 -13.76 -8.52 -3.10
C ALA A 184 -12.87 -8.48 -1.85
N ALA A 185 -13.46 -8.59 -0.66
CA ALA A 185 -12.71 -8.68 0.60
C ALA A 185 -11.82 -9.93 0.64
N GLN A 186 -12.34 -11.10 0.23
CA GLN A 186 -11.55 -12.33 0.16
C GLN A 186 -10.38 -12.20 -0.82
N HIS A 187 -10.61 -11.63 -2.01
CA HIS A 187 -9.55 -11.44 -3.00
C HIS A 187 -8.48 -10.46 -2.52
N ALA A 188 -8.88 -9.38 -1.84
CA ALA A 188 -7.96 -8.41 -1.25
C ALA A 188 -7.11 -9.04 -0.12
N LEU A 189 -7.75 -9.74 0.83
CA LEU A 189 -7.08 -10.33 2.00
C LEU A 189 -6.21 -11.53 1.66
N THR A 190 -6.55 -12.31 0.63
CA THR A 190 -5.75 -13.47 0.19
C THR A 190 -4.73 -13.12 -0.89
N LEU A 191 -4.81 -11.89 -1.43
CA LEU A 191 -4.09 -11.43 -2.62
C LEU A 191 -4.26 -12.41 -3.78
N LYS A 192 -5.51 -12.80 -4.06
CA LYS A 192 -5.85 -13.84 -5.05
C LYS A 192 -5.10 -13.61 -6.36
N TYR A 193 -5.12 -12.40 -6.90
CA TYR A 193 -4.52 -12.10 -8.20
C TYR A 193 -2.98 -11.90 -8.20
N LEU A 194 -2.30 -12.23 -7.10
CA LEU A 194 -0.84 -12.43 -7.06
C LEU A 194 -0.45 -13.92 -7.19
N ASP A 195 -1.41 -14.81 -7.45
CA ASP A 195 -1.17 -16.22 -7.74
C ASP A 195 -1.00 -16.54 -9.24
N GLY A 196 -1.07 -15.52 -10.11
CA GLY A 196 -0.92 -15.68 -11.56
C GLY A 196 -2.15 -16.24 -12.28
N GLY A 197 -3.29 -16.41 -11.59
CA GLY A 197 -4.51 -17.02 -12.14
C GLY A 197 -4.48 -18.55 -12.07
N HIS A 198 -3.32 -19.16 -12.33
CA HIS A 198 -3.09 -20.62 -12.25
C HIS A 198 -2.66 -21.12 -10.86
N GLY A 199 -2.13 -20.26 -9.99
CA GLY A 199 -1.78 -20.61 -8.61
C GLY A 199 -0.29 -20.56 -8.28
N ASP A 200 0.60 -20.58 -9.27
CA ASP A 200 2.06 -20.69 -9.05
C ASP A 200 2.74 -19.33 -8.79
N GLY A 201 1.99 -18.24 -8.88
CA GLY A 201 2.46 -16.89 -8.57
C GLY A 201 2.78 -16.04 -9.78
N CYS A 202 3.66 -15.06 -9.58
CA CYS A 202 3.97 -14.03 -10.58
C CYS A 202 5.44 -14.05 -10.95
N ASN A 203 5.76 -13.54 -12.14
CA ASN A 203 7.13 -13.44 -12.63
C ASN A 203 7.86 -12.24 -11.99
N GLU A 204 9.16 -12.40 -11.69
CA GLU A 204 9.99 -11.40 -11.01
C GLU A 204 11.23 -11.00 -11.83
N ALA A 205 12.38 -11.65 -11.60
CA ALA A 205 13.58 -11.37 -12.38
C ALA A 205 13.55 -12.07 -13.75
N SER A 206 12.99 -13.28 -13.80
CA SER A 206 12.84 -14.11 -14.99
C SER A 206 11.37 -14.42 -15.31
N ASP A 207 11.16 -15.25 -16.32
CA ASP A 207 9.89 -15.87 -16.74
C ASP A 207 9.44 -17.04 -15.86
N ALA A 208 10.21 -17.40 -14.81
CA ALA A 208 9.78 -18.37 -13.81
C ALA A 208 8.70 -17.79 -12.89
N PHE A 209 7.70 -18.61 -12.54
CA PHE A 209 6.65 -18.23 -11.58
C PHE A 209 7.15 -18.32 -10.14
N THR A 210 6.72 -17.38 -9.30
CA THR A 210 7.02 -17.42 -7.87
C THR A 210 5.94 -16.77 -7.01
N LEU A 211 5.68 -17.36 -5.84
CA LEU A 211 4.82 -16.81 -4.81
C LEU A 211 5.52 -15.79 -3.90
N ALA A 212 6.79 -15.47 -4.16
CA ALA A 212 7.60 -14.59 -3.31
C ALA A 212 6.92 -13.23 -3.06
N ARG A 213 6.43 -12.57 -4.13
CA ARG A 213 5.73 -11.28 -4.00
C ARG A 213 4.50 -11.39 -3.12
N ARG A 214 3.69 -12.45 -3.29
CA ARG A 214 2.48 -12.69 -2.48
C ARG A 214 2.84 -12.89 -1.00
N ARG A 215 3.86 -13.70 -0.71
CA ARG A 215 4.32 -13.99 0.66
C ARG A 215 4.88 -12.75 1.34
N PHE A 216 5.78 -12.02 0.70
CA PHE A 216 6.34 -10.79 1.28
C PHE A 216 5.29 -9.68 1.45
N HIS A 217 4.31 -9.61 0.54
CA HIS A 217 3.20 -8.68 0.69
C HIS A 217 2.28 -9.08 1.85
N HIS A 218 2.02 -10.37 2.08
CA HIS A 218 1.28 -10.85 3.25
C HIS A 218 2.01 -10.54 4.56
N LEU A 219 3.31 -10.79 4.63
CA LEU A 219 4.12 -10.42 5.79
C LEU A 219 4.06 -8.91 6.05
N THR A 220 4.09 -8.09 5.01
CA THR A 220 3.96 -6.63 5.12
C THR A 220 2.57 -6.23 5.61
N PHE A 221 1.52 -6.74 4.96
CA PHE A 221 0.12 -6.37 5.24
C PHE A 221 -0.30 -6.84 6.64
N TYR A 222 -0.14 -8.12 6.94
CA TYR A 222 -0.49 -8.67 8.25
C TYR A 222 0.48 -8.16 9.33
N GLY A 223 1.75 -7.90 9.00
CA GLY A 223 2.67 -7.23 9.92
C GLY A 223 2.15 -5.85 10.35
N PHE A 224 1.74 -5.02 9.38
CA PHE A 224 1.13 -3.71 9.67
C PHE A 224 -0.18 -3.85 10.46
N MET A 225 -1.05 -4.79 10.10
CA MET A 225 -2.31 -5.03 10.81
C MET A 225 -2.08 -5.50 12.26
N LEU A 226 -1.06 -6.30 12.52
CA LEU A 226 -0.69 -6.71 13.88
C LEU A 226 -0.13 -5.54 14.70
N CYS A 227 0.69 -4.66 14.11
CA CYS A 227 1.12 -3.43 14.78
C CYS A 227 -0.08 -2.50 15.08
N PHE A 228 -1.01 -2.34 14.14
CA PHE A 228 -2.23 -1.57 14.36
C PHE A 228 -3.09 -2.19 15.47
N ALA A 229 -3.25 -3.52 15.47
CA ALA A 229 -3.95 -4.25 16.51
C ALA A 229 -3.29 -4.08 17.88
N ALA A 230 -1.95 -4.05 17.95
CA ALA A 230 -1.22 -3.75 19.18
C ALA A 230 -1.60 -2.38 19.75
N THR A 231 -1.64 -1.34 18.91
CA THR A 231 -2.06 0.02 19.30
C THR A 231 -3.53 0.06 19.72
N ALA A 232 -4.41 -0.63 19.00
CA ALA A 232 -5.84 -0.70 19.32
C ALA A 232 -6.07 -1.38 20.69
N VAL A 233 -5.43 -2.53 20.93
CA VAL A 233 -5.51 -3.24 22.21
C VAL A 233 -4.91 -2.40 23.34
N ALA A 234 -3.77 -1.73 23.12
CA ALA A 234 -3.20 -0.81 24.10
C ALA A 234 -4.13 0.37 24.44
N THR A 235 -4.86 0.88 23.44
CA THR A 235 -5.87 1.94 23.63
C THR A 235 -7.03 1.44 24.48
N LEU A 236 -7.54 0.22 24.18
CA LEU A 236 -8.57 -0.41 25.00
C LEU A 236 -8.08 -0.64 26.43
N TYR A 237 -6.85 -1.12 26.61
CA TYR A 237 -6.26 -1.30 27.94
C TYR A 237 -6.24 0.00 28.74
N HIS A 238 -5.82 1.10 28.12
CA HIS A 238 -5.78 2.40 28.77
C HIS A 238 -7.17 2.93 29.12
N TYR A 239 -8.06 3.07 28.13
CA TYR A 239 -9.34 3.77 28.31
C TYR A 239 -10.46 2.92 28.91
N LEU A 240 -10.50 1.61 28.62
CA LEU A 240 -11.57 0.73 29.10
C LEU A 240 -11.19 0.00 30.38
N PHE A 241 -9.92 -0.39 30.52
CA PHE A 241 -9.46 -1.21 31.64
C PHE A 241 -8.59 -0.47 32.65
N GLY A 242 -8.26 0.81 32.41
CA GLY A 242 -7.39 1.61 33.28
C GLY A 242 -5.96 1.08 33.40
N ARG A 243 -5.53 0.23 32.46
CA ARG A 243 -4.20 -0.40 32.44
C ARG A 243 -3.27 0.43 31.58
N GLU A 244 -2.37 1.16 32.23
CA GLU A 244 -1.40 2.00 31.54
C GLU A 244 -0.13 1.24 31.18
N ALA A 245 0.56 1.71 30.14
CA ALA A 245 1.90 1.26 29.81
C ALA A 245 2.91 1.74 30.89
N PRO A 246 4.04 1.05 31.11
CA PRO A 246 4.62 -0.01 30.27
C PRO A 246 3.99 -1.40 30.47
N TYR A 247 3.74 -2.11 29.37
CA TYR A 247 3.18 -3.47 29.42
C TYR A 247 4.27 -4.57 29.53
N PRO A 248 3.99 -5.68 30.24
CA PRO A 248 4.86 -6.86 30.27
C PRO A 248 5.15 -7.42 28.86
N PHE A 249 6.29 -8.11 28.69
CA PHE A 249 6.69 -8.65 27.38
C PHE A 249 5.68 -9.67 26.80
N VAL A 250 5.01 -10.43 27.66
CA VAL A 250 4.01 -11.44 27.27
C VAL A 250 2.58 -10.88 27.16
N SER A 251 2.41 -9.56 27.24
CA SER A 251 1.10 -8.92 27.06
C SER A 251 0.66 -8.91 25.60
N ALA A 252 -0.65 -8.89 25.36
CA ALA A 252 -1.19 -8.86 24.00
C ALA A 252 -0.65 -7.70 23.13
N PRO A 253 -0.57 -6.44 23.61
CA PRO A 253 0.02 -5.36 22.82
C PRO A 253 1.48 -5.63 22.41
N VAL A 254 2.31 -6.16 23.32
CA VAL A 254 3.73 -6.39 23.02
C VAL A 254 3.92 -7.57 22.08
N LEU A 255 3.17 -8.67 22.25
CA LEU A 255 3.25 -9.83 21.35
C LEU A 255 2.77 -9.48 19.93
N LEU A 256 1.64 -8.80 19.81
CA LEU A 256 1.12 -8.32 18.53
C LEU A 256 2.11 -7.34 17.86
N GLY A 257 2.65 -6.39 18.64
CA GLY A 257 3.62 -5.41 18.14
C GLY A 257 4.93 -6.05 17.70
N THR A 258 5.42 -7.06 18.42
CA THR A 258 6.65 -7.77 18.10
C THR A 258 6.49 -8.62 16.83
N ALA A 259 5.43 -9.43 16.76
CA ALA A 259 5.13 -10.23 15.57
C ALA A 259 4.88 -9.34 14.35
N GLY A 260 4.15 -8.23 14.54
CA GLY A 260 3.91 -7.22 13.51
C GLY A 260 5.19 -6.56 13.03
N GLY A 261 6.07 -6.15 13.96
CA GLY A 261 7.37 -5.56 13.67
C GLY A 261 8.28 -6.50 12.87
N ILE A 262 8.35 -7.78 13.23
CA ILE A 262 9.11 -8.78 12.46
C ILE A 262 8.53 -8.93 11.05
N GLY A 263 7.20 -9.00 10.91
CA GLY A 263 6.55 -9.02 9.59
C GLY A 263 6.88 -7.78 8.75
N LEU A 264 6.94 -6.60 9.37
CA LEU A 264 7.33 -5.33 8.75
C LEU A 264 8.85 -5.15 8.55
N ILE A 265 9.68 -6.09 9.02
CA ILE A 265 11.08 -6.19 8.59
C ILE A 265 11.16 -7.12 7.38
N VAL A 266 10.71 -8.36 7.54
CA VAL A 266 10.89 -9.42 6.52
C VAL A 266 10.10 -9.11 5.25
N GLY A 267 8.85 -8.68 5.38
CA GLY A 267 7.97 -8.37 4.25
C GLY A 267 8.53 -7.23 3.38
N PRO A 268 8.69 -6.00 3.93
CA PRO A 268 9.22 -4.87 3.17
C PRO A 268 10.65 -5.10 2.65
N ALA A 269 11.54 -5.78 3.41
CA ALA A 269 12.87 -6.12 2.92
C ALA A 269 12.82 -7.05 1.69
N GLY A 270 11.97 -8.08 1.73
CA GLY A 270 11.74 -8.96 0.59
C GLY A 270 11.10 -8.24 -0.60
N LEU A 271 10.14 -7.34 -0.37
CA LEU A 271 9.57 -6.50 -1.42
C LEU A 271 10.58 -5.51 -2.01
N LEU A 272 11.51 -5.00 -1.21
CA LEU A 272 12.61 -4.15 -1.68
C LEU A 272 13.56 -4.94 -2.57
N TRP A 273 13.96 -6.13 -2.13
CA TRP A 273 14.78 -7.04 -2.93
C TRP A 273 14.12 -7.34 -4.28
N LEU A 274 12.83 -7.71 -4.29
CA LEU A 274 12.07 -7.91 -5.53
C LEU A 274 11.96 -6.62 -6.36
N ASN A 275 11.83 -5.44 -5.75
CA ASN A 275 11.81 -4.16 -6.48
C ASN A 275 13.13 -3.89 -7.21
N LEU A 276 14.26 -4.32 -6.63
CA LEU A 276 15.60 -4.12 -7.18
C LEU A 276 15.95 -5.13 -8.27
N THR A 277 15.46 -6.37 -8.16
CA THR A 277 15.78 -7.46 -9.10
C THR A 277 14.78 -7.64 -10.23
N ARG A 278 13.62 -6.98 -10.17
CA ARG A 278 12.56 -7.09 -11.18
C ARG A 278 13.04 -6.65 -12.56
N ASN A 279 12.63 -7.39 -13.60
CA ASN A 279 12.88 -7.02 -15.00
C ASN A 279 12.47 -5.55 -15.27
N PRO A 280 13.42 -4.69 -15.71
CA PRO A 280 13.19 -3.27 -15.94
C PRO A 280 12.08 -2.94 -16.94
N GLU A 281 11.82 -3.83 -17.91
CA GLU A 281 10.83 -3.61 -18.96
C GLU A 281 9.39 -3.67 -18.43
N ARG A 282 9.16 -4.33 -17.29
CA ARG A 282 7.82 -4.54 -16.70
C ARG A 282 7.43 -3.51 -15.63
N GLY A 283 8.25 -2.48 -15.44
CA GLY A 283 8.06 -1.45 -14.43
C GLY A 283 8.15 -0.04 -15.00
N ASP A 284 7.67 0.94 -14.24
CA ASP A 284 7.90 2.35 -14.51
C ASP A 284 8.93 2.89 -13.50
N PRO A 285 10.13 3.32 -13.95
CA PRO A 285 11.15 3.92 -13.08
C PRO A 285 10.61 5.10 -12.25
N ARG A 286 9.61 5.83 -12.76
CA ARG A 286 9.00 6.97 -12.05
C ARG A 286 8.25 6.55 -10.78
N GLN A 287 7.90 5.27 -10.60
CA GLN A 287 7.30 4.77 -9.37
C GLN A 287 8.32 4.48 -8.26
N ARG A 288 9.61 4.32 -8.60
CA ARG A 288 10.65 3.89 -7.63
C ARG A 288 10.75 4.79 -6.40
N PRO A 289 10.70 6.13 -6.49
CA PRO A 289 10.77 6.99 -5.31
C PRO A 289 9.61 6.75 -4.33
N MET A 290 8.39 6.61 -4.84
CA MET A 290 7.19 6.36 -4.02
C MET A 290 7.24 4.98 -3.35
N ASP A 291 7.64 3.96 -4.10
CA ASP A 291 7.73 2.58 -3.62
C ASP A 291 8.80 2.45 -2.53
N ARG A 292 10.01 2.96 -2.81
CA ARG A 292 11.14 2.87 -1.89
C ARG A 292 10.96 3.75 -0.67
N GLY A 293 10.37 4.95 -0.81
CA GLY A 293 10.07 5.83 0.32
C GLY A 293 9.13 5.18 1.33
N PHE A 294 8.06 4.55 0.84
CA PHE A 294 7.12 3.84 1.71
C PHE A 294 7.75 2.60 2.37
N ILE A 295 8.50 1.80 1.61
CA ILE A 295 9.24 0.65 2.15
C ILE A 295 10.23 1.09 3.23
N ALA A 296 10.97 2.18 2.99
CA ALA A 296 11.94 2.70 3.96
C ALA A 296 11.24 3.13 5.26
N LEU A 297 10.11 3.83 5.20
CA LEU A 297 9.34 4.20 6.39
C LEU A 297 8.84 2.97 7.16
N LEU A 298 8.38 1.93 6.49
CA LEU A 298 7.97 0.68 7.15
C LEU A 298 9.14 -0.01 7.86
N LEU A 299 10.30 -0.13 7.19
CA LEU A 299 11.51 -0.73 7.75
C LEU A 299 12.07 0.07 8.93
N LEU A 300 12.12 1.40 8.80
CA LEU A 300 12.59 2.29 9.86
C LEU A 300 11.63 2.24 11.06
N THR A 301 10.32 2.21 10.83
CA THR A 301 9.32 2.11 11.90
C THR A 301 9.47 0.81 12.67
N SER A 302 9.57 -0.33 11.96
CA SER A 302 9.68 -1.64 12.60
C SER A 302 11.03 -1.83 13.31
N ALA A 303 12.14 -1.41 12.68
CA ALA A 303 13.46 -1.50 13.29
C ALA A 303 13.56 -0.63 14.55
N SER A 304 13.13 0.63 14.48
CA SER A 304 13.14 1.53 15.65
C SER A 304 12.18 1.07 16.74
N GLY A 305 11.03 0.49 16.40
CA GLY A 305 10.07 -0.04 17.38
C GLY A 305 10.59 -1.28 18.12
N LEU A 306 11.22 -2.21 17.41
CA LEU A 306 11.85 -3.39 18.02
C LEU A 306 13.06 -3.01 18.87
N ALA A 307 13.89 -2.08 18.38
CA ALA A 307 15.02 -1.54 19.15
C ALA A 307 14.56 -0.83 20.43
N LEU A 308 13.49 -0.02 20.33
CA LEU A 308 12.88 0.63 21.49
C LEU A 308 12.37 -0.41 22.50
N LEU A 309 11.69 -1.48 22.05
CA LEU A 309 11.24 -2.55 22.94
C LEU A 309 12.42 -3.24 23.66
N ALA A 310 13.51 -3.52 22.94
CA ALA A 310 14.70 -4.18 23.49
C ALA A 310 15.44 -3.29 24.52
N LEU A 311 15.49 -1.99 24.27
CA LEU A 311 16.26 -1.01 25.05
C LEU A 311 15.39 -0.14 25.97
N ARG A 312 14.09 -0.47 26.14
CA ARG A 312 13.12 0.35 26.91
C ARG A 312 13.48 0.60 28.38
N ALA A 313 14.35 -0.21 28.95
CA ALA A 313 14.79 -0.11 30.35
C ALA A 313 16.18 0.52 30.50
N THR A 314 16.71 1.15 29.45
CA THR A 314 18.04 1.78 29.43
C THR A 314 17.95 3.30 29.29
N ALA A 315 19.05 4.01 29.57
CA ALA A 315 19.15 5.45 29.31
C ALA A 315 18.99 5.84 27.83
N ALA A 316 19.03 4.89 26.89
CA ALA A 316 18.77 5.15 25.47
C ALA A 316 17.28 5.34 25.15
N MET A 317 16.37 4.95 26.06
CA MET A 317 14.92 4.94 25.80
C MET A 317 14.36 6.30 25.35
N PRO A 318 14.67 7.44 25.98
CA PRO A 318 14.10 8.72 25.57
C PRO A 318 14.45 9.12 24.13
N SER A 319 15.71 8.91 23.75
CA SER A 319 16.21 9.21 22.41
C SER A 319 15.59 8.28 21.37
N LEU A 320 15.56 6.97 21.64
CA LEU A 320 14.95 5.98 20.75
C LEU A 320 13.44 6.21 20.58
N LEU A 321 12.75 6.59 21.66
CA LEU A 321 11.34 6.92 21.63
C LEU A 321 11.07 8.14 20.74
N ALA A 322 11.82 9.23 20.91
CA ALA A 322 11.70 10.42 20.06
C ALA A 322 11.92 10.10 18.58
N VAL A 323 12.96 9.31 18.27
CA VAL A 323 13.25 8.86 16.90
C VAL A 323 12.11 8.00 16.35
N HIS A 324 11.66 6.99 17.10
CA HIS A 324 10.58 6.11 16.69
C HIS A 324 9.28 6.88 16.43
N LEU A 325 8.88 7.77 17.34
CA LEU A 325 7.68 8.60 17.20
C LEU A 325 7.77 9.53 15.98
N GLY A 326 8.93 10.14 15.72
CA GLY A 326 9.14 10.96 14.53
C GLY A 326 8.97 10.17 13.22
N ILE A 327 9.52 8.95 13.18
CA ILE A 327 9.37 8.05 12.02
C ILE A 327 7.91 7.60 11.84
N VAL A 328 7.23 7.20 12.92
CA VAL A 328 5.81 6.79 12.87
C VAL A 328 4.92 7.94 12.40
N MET A 329 5.19 9.16 12.88
CA MET A 329 4.45 10.35 12.44
C MET A 329 4.64 10.60 10.94
N ALA A 330 5.88 10.48 10.44
CA ALA A 330 6.17 10.58 9.02
C ALA A 330 5.46 9.48 8.21
N LEU A 331 5.41 8.24 8.72
CA LEU A 331 4.68 7.13 8.10
C LEU A 331 3.20 7.49 7.93
N PHE A 332 2.51 7.90 9.01
CA PHE A 332 1.08 8.25 8.95
C PHE A 332 0.80 9.43 8.01
N ALA A 333 1.63 10.46 8.04
CA ALA A 333 1.50 11.61 7.14
C ALA A 333 1.67 11.23 5.65
N ALA A 334 2.51 10.23 5.37
CA ALA A 334 2.78 9.75 4.01
C ALA A 334 1.76 8.73 3.49
N LEU A 335 0.96 8.06 4.35
CA LEU A 335 0.00 7.01 3.95
C LEU A 335 -0.90 7.39 2.76
N PRO A 336 -1.59 8.56 2.75
CA PRO A 336 -2.51 8.91 1.66
C PRO A 336 -1.82 9.19 0.32
N TYR A 337 -0.52 9.49 0.32
CA TYR A 337 0.22 9.91 -0.87
C TYR A 337 1.25 8.89 -1.36
N GLY A 338 1.64 7.97 -0.48
CA GLY A 338 2.60 6.92 -0.76
C GLY A 338 1.99 5.70 -1.44
N LYS A 339 2.81 4.65 -1.56
CA LYS A 339 2.37 3.38 -2.15
C LYS A 339 1.20 2.77 -1.38
N PHE A 340 1.01 3.06 -0.10
CA PHE A 340 -0.12 2.54 0.71
C PHE A 340 -1.49 2.76 0.06
N ALA A 341 -1.72 3.92 -0.56
CA ALA A 341 -2.98 4.26 -1.22
C ALA A 341 -3.42 3.21 -2.28
N HIS A 342 -2.46 2.47 -2.87
CA HIS A 342 -2.77 1.40 -3.81
C HIS A 342 -3.71 0.35 -3.23
N GLY A 343 -3.60 0.03 -1.94
CA GLY A 343 -4.45 -0.98 -1.30
C GLY A 343 -5.91 -0.56 -1.29
N VAL A 344 -6.17 0.74 -1.14
CA VAL A 344 -7.52 1.31 -1.11
C VAL A 344 -8.12 1.35 -2.52
N PHE A 345 -7.40 1.91 -3.50
CA PHE A 345 -7.87 1.96 -4.90
C PHE A 345 -8.03 0.57 -5.52
N ARG A 346 -7.13 -0.36 -5.21
CA ARG A 346 -7.23 -1.75 -5.66
C ARG A 346 -8.42 -2.48 -5.03
N SER A 347 -8.71 -2.25 -3.75
CA SER A 347 -9.91 -2.80 -3.10
C SER A 347 -11.19 -2.30 -3.77
N ALA A 348 -11.25 -1.01 -4.12
CA ALA A 348 -12.36 -0.44 -4.89
C ALA A 348 -12.47 -1.08 -6.29
N ALA A 349 -11.36 -1.23 -7.02
CA ALA A 349 -11.37 -1.91 -8.32
C ALA A 349 -11.80 -3.39 -8.19
N LEU A 350 -11.38 -4.11 -7.16
CA LEU A 350 -11.82 -5.48 -6.91
C LEU A 350 -13.33 -5.55 -6.62
N LEU A 351 -13.85 -4.63 -5.82
CA LEU A 351 -15.30 -4.54 -5.56
C LEU A 351 -16.08 -4.31 -6.85
N LYS A 352 -15.64 -3.36 -7.68
CA LYS A 352 -16.26 -3.13 -8.98
C LYS A 352 -16.20 -4.38 -9.87
N SER A 353 -15.06 -5.06 -9.95
CA SER A 353 -14.92 -6.30 -10.70
C SER A 353 -15.91 -7.38 -10.22
N SER A 354 -16.06 -7.53 -8.90
CA SER A 354 -17.03 -8.48 -8.31
C SER A 354 -18.49 -8.10 -8.59
N ILE A 355 -18.82 -6.81 -8.69
CA ILE A 355 -20.15 -6.35 -9.12
C ILE A 355 -20.36 -6.66 -10.60
N ASP A 356 -19.43 -6.24 -11.47
CA ASP A 356 -19.52 -6.44 -12.92
C ASP A 356 -19.72 -7.93 -13.26
N LYS A 357 -18.99 -8.85 -12.62
CA LYS A 357 -19.13 -10.31 -12.83
C LYS A 357 -20.55 -10.83 -12.60
N ARG A 358 -21.33 -10.20 -11.72
CA ARG A 358 -22.70 -10.60 -11.37
C ARG A 358 -23.75 -9.94 -12.25
N GLN A 359 -23.35 -8.98 -13.07
CA GLN A 359 -24.23 -8.38 -14.06
C GLN A 359 -24.18 -9.18 -15.36
N ARG A 360 -25.34 -9.31 -16.02
CA ARG A 360 -25.39 -9.81 -17.40
C ARG A 360 -24.43 -8.98 -18.26
N ASN A 361 -23.64 -9.65 -19.09
CA ASN A 361 -22.81 -8.95 -20.04
C ASN A 361 -23.75 -8.26 -21.04
N SER A 362 -23.75 -6.94 -21.08
CA SER A 362 -24.59 -6.17 -22.01
C SER A 362 -24.01 -6.15 -23.42
N LEU A 363 -22.76 -6.58 -23.58
CA LEU A 363 -22.17 -6.83 -24.88
C LEU A 363 -22.71 -8.17 -25.40
N ASN A 364 -23.81 -8.11 -26.16
CA ASN A 364 -24.27 -9.19 -27.01
C ASN A 364 -23.27 -9.39 -28.17
N LEU A 365 -22.06 -9.85 -27.85
CA LEU A 365 -21.21 -10.50 -28.84
C LEU A 365 -21.72 -11.94 -28.90
N GLY A 366 -22.56 -12.21 -29.90
CA GLY A 366 -23.14 -13.53 -30.13
C GLY A 366 -22.05 -14.60 -30.05
N SER A 367 -22.32 -15.63 -29.27
CA SER A 367 -21.68 -16.92 -29.48
C SER A 367 -22.22 -17.46 -30.79
N ASP A 368 -21.47 -17.27 -31.87
CA ASP A 368 -21.51 -18.20 -32.99
C ASP A 368 -20.66 -19.43 -32.63
#